data_AF-A0A9X0K3W2-F1
#
_entry.id   AF-A0A9X0K3W2-F1
#
_cell.length_a   1.000
_cell.length_b   1.000
_cell.length_c   1.000
_cell.angle_alpha   90.00
_cell.angle_beta   90.00
_cell.angle_gamma   90.00
#
_symmetry.space_group_name_H-M   'P 1'
#
loop_
_entity.id
_entity.type
_entity.pdbx_description
1 polymer ?
#
loop_
_entity_poly.entity_id
_entity_poly.type
_entity_poly.pdbx_seq_one_letter_code
_entity_poly.pdbx_strand_id
1 'polypeptide(L)'
;MTNTPRKDIHLSLTGDQYDDLTSALETQRNSFEHLAAEASNGFGYLDTAYWTHRVTEVQQLIDTVHRLALGANPQGVKQEAQGNAAKHLPPDSGTEVAPED
;
A
#
# COMPACT_ATOMS: atom_id res chain seq x y z
N MET A 1 11.29 16.26 7.55
CA MET A 1 10.48 15.37 6.69
C MET A 1 9.64 16.22 5.75
N THR A 2 9.90 16.18 4.45
CA THR A 2 9.06 16.88 3.45
C THR A 2 7.75 16.11 3.32
N ASN A 3 6.68 16.66 3.88
CA ASN A 3 5.34 16.11 3.78
C ASN A 3 4.84 16.35 2.35
N THR A 4 5.25 15.47 1.43
CA THR A 4 4.88 15.59 0.01
C THR A 4 3.36 15.48 -0.05
N PRO A 5 2.65 16.51 -0.53
CA PRO A 5 1.19 16.49 -0.53
C PRO A 5 0.70 15.28 -1.30
N ARG A 6 -0.16 14.49 -0.65
CA ARG A 6 -0.75 13.28 -1.24
C ARG A 6 -1.56 13.70 -2.46
N LYS A 7 -1.18 13.21 -3.63
CA LYS A 7 -1.93 13.46 -4.87
C LYS A 7 -3.19 12.62 -4.83
N ASP A 8 -4.33 13.28 -5.00
CA ASP A 8 -5.61 12.61 -5.22
C ASP A 8 -5.84 12.52 -6.73
N ILE A 9 -6.14 11.32 -7.22
CA ILE A 9 -6.43 11.07 -8.63
C ILE A 9 -7.85 10.52 -8.69
N HIS A 10 -8.76 11.34 -9.18
CA HIS A 10 -10.12 10.93 -9.46
C HIS A 10 -10.16 10.20 -10.79
N LEU A 11 -10.40 8.89 -10.74
CA LEU A 11 -10.56 8.05 -11.92
C LEU A 11 -12.04 7.72 -12.10
N SER A 12 -12.58 8.02 -13.27
CA SER A 12 -13.90 7.53 -13.71
C SER A 12 -13.66 6.38 -14.67
N LEU A 13 -13.74 5.15 -14.16
CA LEU A 13 -13.41 3.94 -14.91
C LEU A 13 -14.67 3.22 -15.39
N THR A 14 -14.60 2.67 -16.60
CA THR A 14 -15.56 1.68 -17.12
C THR A 14 -15.24 0.29 -16.57
N GLY A 15 -16.15 -0.69 -16.75
CA GLY A 15 -15.97 -2.04 -16.22
C GLY A 15 -14.70 -2.74 -16.72
N ASP A 16 -14.44 -2.68 -18.03
CA ASP A 16 -13.21 -3.17 -18.65
C ASP A 16 -11.95 -2.48 -18.11
N GLN A 17 -12.03 -1.17 -17.84
CA GLN A 17 -10.91 -0.44 -17.23
C GLN A 17 -10.64 -0.84 -15.78
N TYR A 18 -11.67 -1.28 -15.03
CA TYR A 18 -11.47 -1.86 -13.71
C TYR A 18 -10.77 -3.22 -13.78
N ASP A 19 -11.11 -4.05 -14.77
CA ASP A 19 -10.48 -5.36 -14.98
C ASP A 19 -9.01 -5.20 -15.41
N ASP A 20 -8.72 -4.26 -16.31
CA ASP A 20 -7.36 -3.92 -16.71
C ASP A 20 -6.52 -3.42 -15.53
N LEU A 21 -7.09 -2.52 -14.71
CA LEU A 21 -6.42 -2.00 -13.52
C LEU A 21 -6.14 -3.11 -12.50
N THR A 22 -7.11 -4.00 -12.29
CA THR A 22 -6.95 -5.16 -11.39
C THR A 22 -5.81 -6.05 -11.87
N SER A 23 -5.79 -6.41 -13.16
CA SER A 23 -4.77 -7.26 -13.77
C SER A 23 -3.36 -6.66 -13.64
N ALA A 24 -3.24 -5.33 -13.83
CA ALA A 24 -1.99 -4.62 -13.65
C ALA A 24 -1.51 -4.64 -12.19
N LEU A 25 -2.43 -4.45 -11.23
CA LEU A 25 -2.10 -4.51 -9.81
C LEU A 25 -1.71 -5.92 -9.35
N GLU A 26 -2.38 -6.96 -9.85
CA GLU A 26 -2.01 -8.36 -9.57
C GLU A 26 -0.61 -8.67 -10.09
N THR A 27 -0.28 -8.21 -11.30
CA THR A 27 1.07 -8.35 -11.87
C THR A 27 2.13 -7.68 -10.99
N GLN A 28 1.82 -6.49 -10.47
CA GLN A 28 2.71 -5.77 -9.55
C GLN A 28 2.85 -6.51 -8.21
N ARG A 29 1.75 -7.03 -7.64
CA ARG A 29 1.76 -7.81 -6.39
C ARG A 29 2.65 -9.03 -6.54
N ASN A 30 2.46 -9.80 -7.61
CA ASN A 30 3.25 -11.01 -7.90
C ASN A 30 4.75 -10.69 -8.06
N SER A 31 5.08 -9.52 -8.63
CA SER A 31 6.47 -9.06 -8.73
C SER A 31 7.07 -8.78 -7.34
N PHE A 32 6.31 -8.21 -6.40
CA PHE A 32 6.76 -8.03 -5.02
C PHE A 32 6.85 -9.34 -4.24
N GLU A 33 5.97 -10.31 -4.49
CA GLU A 33 6.08 -11.66 -3.93
C GLU A 33 7.38 -12.33 -4.36
N HIS A 34 7.75 -12.18 -5.64
CA HIS A 34 9.03 -12.67 -6.16
C HIS A 34 10.22 -12.01 -5.46
N LEU A 35 10.21 -10.68 -5.31
CA LEU A 35 11.26 -9.94 -4.61
C LEU A 35 11.35 -10.33 -3.13
N ALA A 36 10.23 -10.61 -2.46
CA ALA A 36 10.23 -11.14 -1.09
C ALA A 36 10.90 -12.52 -1.02
N ALA A 37 10.62 -13.38 -1.99
CA ALA A 37 11.26 -14.69 -2.09
C ALA A 37 12.77 -14.56 -2.35
N GLU A 38 13.20 -13.67 -3.24
CA GLU A 38 14.63 -13.39 -3.47
C GLU A 38 15.32 -12.86 -2.20
N ALA A 39 14.70 -11.91 -1.50
CA ALA A 39 15.20 -11.37 -0.24
C ALA A 39 15.34 -12.42 0.86
N SER A 40 14.41 -13.38 0.93
CA SER A 40 14.50 -14.51 1.87
C SER A 40 15.69 -15.43 1.60
N ASN A 41 16.18 -15.44 0.36
CA ASN A 41 17.37 -16.18 -0.07
C ASN A 41 18.66 -15.33 0.02
N GLY A 42 18.60 -14.11 0.57
CA GLY A 42 19.74 -13.23 0.75
C GLY A 42 20.10 -12.38 -0.47
N PHE A 43 19.20 -12.26 -1.47
CA PHE A 43 19.41 -11.42 -2.64
C PHE A 43 18.59 -10.12 -2.57
N GLY A 44 19.16 -9.01 -3.04
CA GLY A 44 18.45 -7.71 -3.13
C GLY A 44 18.94 -6.65 -2.14
N TYR A 45 18.35 -5.46 -2.23
CA TYR A 45 18.73 -4.29 -1.42
C TYR A 45 17.85 -4.08 -0.17
N LEU A 46 16.63 -4.63 -0.16
CA LEU A 46 15.65 -4.49 0.91
C LEU A 46 15.27 -5.85 1.45
N ASP A 47 14.88 -5.90 2.72
CA ASP A 47 14.57 -7.15 3.42
C ASP A 47 13.22 -7.74 3.01
N THR A 48 13.01 -9.01 3.40
CA THR A 48 11.78 -9.74 3.14
C THR A 48 10.56 -9.06 3.75
N ALA A 49 10.71 -8.41 4.91
CA ALA A 49 9.62 -7.74 5.61
C ALA A 49 9.09 -6.55 4.82
N TYR A 50 9.99 -5.75 4.22
CA TYR A 50 9.66 -4.65 3.34
C TYR A 50 8.83 -5.12 2.14
N TRP A 51 9.30 -6.14 1.42
CA TRP A 51 8.59 -6.63 0.24
C TRP A 51 7.25 -7.27 0.60
N THR A 52 7.18 -8.02 1.70
CA THR A 52 5.92 -8.59 2.23
C THR A 52 4.92 -7.49 2.59
N HIS A 53 5.38 -6.39 3.18
CA HIS A 53 4.53 -5.23 3.44
C HIS A 53 3.98 -4.63 2.15
N ARG A 54 4.82 -4.50 1.10
CA ARG A 54 4.38 -4.00 -0.22
C ARG A 54 3.34 -4.91 -0.88
N VAL A 55 3.51 -6.23 -0.77
CA VAL A 55 2.49 -7.22 -1.22
C VAL A 55 1.15 -6.95 -0.53
N THR A 56 1.18 -6.74 0.78
CA THR A 56 -0.02 -6.46 1.59
C THR A 56 -0.70 -5.15 1.17
N GLU A 57 0.06 -4.08 0.96
CA GLU A 57 -0.49 -2.80 0.50
C GLU A 57 -1.12 -2.90 -0.89
N VAL A 58 -0.49 -3.62 -1.83
CA VAL A 58 -1.07 -3.83 -3.17
C VAL A 58 -2.34 -4.70 -3.09
N GLN A 59 -2.36 -5.73 -2.24
CA GLN A 59 -3.57 -6.53 -2.04
C GLN A 59 -4.74 -5.68 -1.53
N GLN A 60 -4.50 -4.80 -0.54
CA GLN A 60 -5.53 -3.88 -0.03
C GLN A 60 -6.03 -2.91 -1.11
N LEU A 61 -5.15 -2.51 -2.04
CA LEU A 61 -5.52 -1.70 -3.19
C LEU A 61 -6.39 -2.48 -4.18
N ILE A 62 -6.04 -3.73 -4.49
CA ILE A 62 -6.85 -4.63 -5.33
C ILE A 62 -8.26 -4.79 -4.73
N ASP A 63 -8.35 -5.09 -3.43
CA ASP A 63 -9.64 -5.23 -2.73
C ASP A 63 -10.47 -3.94 -2.80
N THR A 64 -9.80 -2.79 -2.76
CA THR A 64 -10.43 -1.48 -2.93
C THR A 64 -10.96 -1.27 -4.34
N VAL A 65 -10.18 -1.59 -5.37
CA VAL A 65 -10.58 -1.51 -6.77
C VAL A 65 -11.78 -2.41 -7.05
N HIS A 66 -11.76 -3.66 -6.56
CA HIS A 66 -12.90 -4.58 -6.68
C HIS A 66 -14.18 -4.02 -6.05
N ARG A 67 -14.10 -3.45 -4.84
CA ARG A 67 -15.28 -2.85 -4.19
C ARG A 67 -15.84 -1.68 -5.02
N LEU A 68 -14.97 -0.84 -5.59
CA LEU A 68 -15.40 0.28 -6.43
C LEU A 68 -16.02 -0.20 -7.75
N ALA A 69 -15.47 -1.25 -8.37
CA ALA A 69 -16.05 -1.88 -9.56
C ALA A 69 -17.46 -2.45 -9.30
N LEU A 70 -17.71 -2.95 -8.09
CA LEU A 70 -19.03 -3.40 -7.62
C LEU A 70 -19.97 -2.26 -7.22
N GLY A 71 -19.58 -1.00 -7.42
CA GLY A 71 -20.41 0.18 -7.15
C GLY A 71 -20.37 0.71 -5.72
N ALA A 72 -19.35 0.34 -4.92
CA ALA A 72 -19.16 0.94 -3.60
C ALA A 72 -18.96 2.46 -3.69
N ASN A 73 -19.45 3.18 -2.67
CA ASN A 73 -19.30 4.64 -2.60
C ASN A 73 -17.81 5.04 -2.45
N PRO A 74 -17.22 5.80 -3.39
CA PRO A 74 -15.82 6.21 -3.34
C PRO A 74 -15.43 6.96 -2.06
N GLN A 75 -16.31 7.80 -1.52
CA GLN A 75 -16.05 8.55 -0.30
C GLN A 75 -15.94 7.63 0.93
N GLY A 76 -16.77 6.59 1.01
CA GLY A 76 -16.73 5.61 2.11
C GLY A 76 -15.44 4.80 2.07
N VAL A 77 -15.11 4.29 0.89
CA VAL A 77 -13.86 3.54 0.64
C VAL A 77 -12.63 4.39 0.97
N LYS A 78 -12.62 5.68 0.61
CA LYS A 78 -11.52 6.60 0.93
C LYS A 78 -11.33 6.80 2.44
N GLN A 79 -12.42 6.95 3.19
CA GLN A 79 -12.36 7.13 4.66
C GLN A 79 -11.83 5.86 5.35
N GLU A 80 -12.27 4.68 4.92
CA GLU A 80 -11.76 3.40 5.42
C GLU A 80 -10.27 3.23 5.14
N ALA A 81 -9.83 3.51 3.91
CA ALA A 81 -8.42 3.41 3.52
C ALA A 81 -7.54 4.37 4.34
N GLN A 82 -8.00 5.60 4.60
CA GLN A 82 -7.30 6.55 5.45
C GLN A 82 -7.23 6.09 6.92
N GLY A 83 -8.32 5.52 7.44
CA GLY A 83 -8.36 4.94 8.78
C GLY A 83 -7.41 3.75 8.94
N ASN A 84 -7.28 2.90 7.92
CA ASN A 84 -6.35 1.76 7.94
C ASN A 84 -4.89 2.21 7.82
N ALA A 85 -4.59 3.21 6.99
CA ALA A 85 -3.25 3.76 6.87
C ALA A 85 -2.75 4.37 8.19
N ALA A 86 -3.62 5.02 8.96
CA ALA A 86 -3.27 5.60 10.27
C ALA A 86 -2.97 4.54 11.35
N LYS A 87 -3.47 3.31 11.20
CA LYS A 87 -3.23 2.19 12.13
C LYS A 87 -1.91 1.46 11.89
N HIS A 88 -1.26 1.67 10.73
CA HIS A 88 -0.01 1.00 10.35
C HIS A 88 1.25 1.85 10.53
N LEU A 89 1.16 3.06 11.13
CA LEU A 89 2.35 3.77 11.58
C LEU A 89 2.93 3.06 12.83
N PRO A 90 4.24 2.76 12.87
CA PRO A 90 4.87 2.32 14.11
C PRO A 90 4.78 3.46 15.14
N PRO A 91 4.67 3.14 16.44
CA PRO A 91 4.83 4.16 17.47
C PRO A 91 6.23 4.76 17.32
N ASP A 92 6.27 6.08 17.22
CA ASP A 92 7.47 6.90 17.27
C ASP A 92 8.33 6.46 18.47
N SER A 93 9.46 5.79 18.22
CA SER A 93 10.47 5.52 19.23
C SER A 93 11.18 6.82 19.57
N GLY A 94 10.47 7.73 20.23
CA GLY A 94 11.02 8.90 20.89
C GLY A 94 11.94 8.45 22.01
N THR A 95 13.22 8.23 21.71
CA THR A 95 14.26 8.24 22.73
C THR A 95 14.64 9.71 22.92
N GLU A 96 13.94 10.36 23.85
CA GLU A 96 14.37 11.62 24.46
C GLU A 96 15.68 11.35 25.20
N VAL A 97 16.81 11.69 24.58
CA VAL A 97 18.10 11.73 25.27
C VAL A 97 18.17 13.10 25.93
N ALA A 98 17.92 13.12 27.25
CA ALA A 98 18.14 14.29 28.08
C ALA A 98 19.63 14.70 28.06
N PRO A 99 19.96 16.00 28.13
CA PRO A 99 21.35 16.42 28.32
C PRO A 99 21.76 16.16 29.78
N GLU A 100 22.91 15.53 29.97
CA GLU A 100 23.58 15.46 31.27
C GLU A 100 24.21 16.82 31.62
N ASP A 101 24.06 17.24 32.88
CA ASP A 101 24.58 18.48 33.47
C ASP A 101 26.12 18.56 33.50
#